data_AF-A0A949CYR0-F1
#
_entry.id   AF-A0A949CYR0-F1
#
_cell.length_a   1.000
_cell.length_b   1.000
_cell.length_c   1.000
_cell.angle_alpha   90.00
_cell.angle_beta   90.00
_cell.angle_gamma   90.00
#
_symmetry.space_group_name_H-M   'P 1'
#
loop_
_entity.id
_entity.type
_entity.pdbx_description
1 polymer ?
#
loop_
_entity_poly.entity_id
_entity_poly.type
_entity_poly.pdbx_seq_one_letter_code
_entity_poly.pdbx_strand_id
1 'polypeptide(L)'
;MNKPRDPRRSYLSLSPVAARTLSALALVSLHGWFLLKFLLVEPLPALQVTVGLLGLVGMISAVVVFLCRYNFQAHAAQKDIDERELIQRNAAYFRTHQYMVVAALVGCLIMEFWERATGLSISTAQMGNFLTVLFFCGLILPASILAWQDRGVRDSDDDFEQRTA
;
A
#
# COMPACT_ATOMS: atom_id res chain seq x y z
N MET A 1 13.95 -37.99 -4.51
CA MET A 1 13.74 -36.94 -5.53
C MET A 1 12.72 -35.95 -4.96
N ASN A 2 13.17 -34.80 -4.44
CA ASN A 2 12.27 -33.82 -3.84
C ASN A 2 11.47 -33.13 -4.95
N LYS A 3 10.14 -33.29 -4.93
CA LYS A 3 9.23 -32.55 -5.80
C LYS A 3 9.52 -31.04 -5.60
N PRO A 4 9.77 -30.25 -6.66
CA PRO A 4 9.97 -28.82 -6.50
C PRO A 4 8.73 -28.27 -5.78
N ARG A 5 8.93 -27.68 -4.59
CA ARG A 5 7.87 -26.97 -3.88
C ARG A 5 7.48 -25.81 -4.78
N ASP A 6 6.23 -25.83 -5.25
CA ASP A 6 5.66 -24.70 -5.97
C ASP A 6 5.81 -23.44 -5.10
N PRO A 7 6.56 -22.42 -5.53
CA PRO A 7 6.74 -21.19 -4.74
C PRO A 7 5.40 -20.56 -4.38
N ARG A 8 4.34 -20.82 -5.17
CA ARG A 8 2.95 -20.37 -4.94
C ARG A 8 2.30 -20.82 -3.63
N ARG A 9 2.88 -21.81 -2.91
CA ARG A 9 2.29 -22.37 -1.68
C ARG A 9 2.57 -21.60 -0.38
N SER A 10 3.42 -20.58 -0.39
CA SER A 10 3.78 -19.83 0.84
C SER A 10 3.05 -18.49 1.00
N TYR A 11 2.04 -18.20 0.17
CA TYR A 11 1.40 -16.88 0.12
C TYR A 11 0.01 -16.86 0.74
N LEU A 12 -0.37 -15.69 1.27
CA LEU A 12 -1.75 -15.43 1.65
C LEU A 12 -2.58 -15.23 0.38
N SER A 13 -3.42 -16.22 0.07
CA SER A 13 -4.40 -16.14 -1.02
C SER A 13 -5.59 -15.29 -0.58
N LEU A 14 -5.46 -13.97 -0.69
CA LEU A 14 -6.57 -13.05 -0.47
C LEU A 14 -7.46 -13.00 -1.71
N SER A 15 -8.78 -12.91 -1.50
CA SER A 15 -9.71 -12.56 -2.57
C SER A 15 -9.41 -11.14 -3.07
N PRO A 16 -9.75 -10.80 -4.32
CA PRO A 16 -9.56 -9.44 -4.84
C PRO A 16 -10.18 -8.37 -3.95
N VAL A 17 -11.41 -8.61 -3.48
CA VAL A 17 -12.09 -7.68 -2.56
C VAL A 17 -11.31 -7.51 -1.26
N ALA A 18 -10.87 -8.61 -0.63
CA ALA A 18 -10.10 -8.55 0.62
C ALA A 18 -8.77 -7.81 0.45
N ALA A 19 -8.05 -8.04 -0.66
CA ALA A 19 -6.78 -7.36 -0.92
C ALA A 19 -6.96 -5.86 -1.15
N ARG A 20 -8.05 -5.46 -1.84
CA ARG A 20 -8.40 -4.05 -2.08
C ARG A 20 -8.79 -3.34 -0.78
N THR A 21 -9.64 -3.96 0.03
CA THR A 21 -10.08 -3.36 1.30
C THR A 21 -8.91 -3.24 2.28
N LEU A 22 -8.06 -4.25 2.35
CA LEU A 22 -6.88 -4.23 3.21
C LEU A 22 -5.83 -3.22 2.75
N SER A 23 -5.66 -3.06 1.43
CA SER A 23 -4.82 -2.01 0.85
C SER A 23 -5.34 -0.61 1.18
N ALA A 24 -6.66 -0.39 1.02
CA ALA A 24 -7.29 0.88 1.38
C ALA A 24 -7.15 1.16 2.89
N LEU A 25 -7.40 0.15 3.73
CA LEU A 25 -7.25 0.26 5.18
C LEU A 25 -5.81 0.62 5.56
N ALA A 26 -4.81 -0.07 4.98
CA ALA A 26 -3.40 0.21 5.23
C ALA A 26 -3.04 1.66 4.86
N LEU A 27 -3.36 2.08 3.64
CA LEU A 27 -2.99 3.41 3.13
C LEU A 27 -3.71 4.53 3.88
N VAL A 28 -5.02 4.43 4.11
CA VAL A 28 -5.78 5.45 4.85
C VAL A 28 -5.32 5.52 6.30
N SER A 29 -5.08 4.38 6.95
CA SER A 29 -4.64 4.36 8.35
C SER A 29 -3.24 4.93 8.51
N LEU A 30 -2.30 4.63 7.59
CA LEU A 30 -0.93 5.16 7.64
C LEU A 30 -0.89 6.68 7.42
N HIS A 31 -1.60 7.19 6.42
CA HIS A 31 -1.66 8.63 6.17
C HIS A 31 -2.44 9.36 7.27
N GLY A 32 -3.58 8.80 7.70
CA GLY A 32 -4.38 9.35 8.79
C GLY A 32 -3.59 9.41 10.09
N TRP A 33 -2.86 8.34 10.44
CA TRP A 33 -1.97 8.30 11.60
C TRP A 33 -0.90 9.38 11.53
N PHE A 34 -0.20 9.52 10.40
CA PHE A 34 0.84 10.54 10.23
C PHE A 34 0.28 11.96 10.32
N LEU A 35 -0.83 12.25 9.62
CA LEU A 35 -1.47 13.56 9.67
C LEU A 35 -1.91 13.92 11.09
N LEU A 36 -2.51 12.97 11.81
CA LEU A 36 -2.90 13.18 13.20
C LEU A 36 -1.67 13.43 14.09
N LYS A 37 -0.60 12.65 13.94
CA LYS A 37 0.67 12.87 14.67
C LYS A 37 1.35 14.19 14.31
N PHE A 38 1.19 14.65 13.09
CA PHE A 38 1.77 15.90 12.62
C PHE A 38 1.04 17.11 13.20
N LEU A 39 -0.29 17.07 13.23
CA LEU A 39 -1.14 18.17 13.68
C LEU A 39 -1.33 18.22 15.21
N LEU A 40 -1.32 17.08 15.89
CA LEU A 40 -1.51 16.99 17.33
C LEU A 40 -0.17 17.10 18.05
N VAL A 41 0.21 18.34 18.42
CA VAL A 41 1.45 18.62 19.15
C VAL A 41 1.36 18.13 20.61
N GLU A 42 0.22 18.31 21.28
CA GLU A 42 -0.02 17.84 22.67
C GLU A 42 -1.44 17.24 22.85
N PRO A 43 -1.70 16.05 22.30
CA PRO A 43 -2.99 15.39 22.45
C PRO A 43 -3.22 14.83 23.86
N LEU A 44 -4.48 14.81 24.29
CA LEU A 44 -4.95 14.09 25.47
C LEU A 44 -4.48 12.62 25.45
N PRO A 45 -4.19 11.99 26.62
CA PRO A 45 -3.67 10.62 26.67
C PRO A 45 -4.53 9.58 25.93
N ALA A 46 -5.86 9.68 26.03
CA ALA A 46 -6.77 8.79 25.32
C ALA A 46 -6.61 8.90 23.79
N LEU A 47 -6.47 10.12 23.27
CA LEU A 47 -6.29 10.37 21.85
C LEU A 47 -4.93 9.85 21.35
N GLN A 48 -3.88 9.92 22.17
CA GLN A 48 -2.58 9.33 21.85
C GLN A 48 -2.68 7.82 21.63
N VAL A 49 -3.43 7.12 22.47
CA VAL A 49 -3.65 5.68 22.35
C VAL A 49 -4.42 5.37 21.06
N THR A 50 -5.50 6.09 20.78
CA THR A 50 -6.29 5.88 19.55
C THR A 50 -5.45 6.12 18.29
N VAL A 51 -4.65 7.20 18.26
CA VAL A 51 -3.73 7.48 17.14
C VAL A 51 -2.69 6.36 17.02
N GLY A 52 -2.11 5.91 18.13
CA GLY A 52 -1.16 4.78 18.13
C GLY A 52 -1.77 3.50 17.54
N LEU A 53 -3.01 3.16 17.94
CA LEU A 53 -3.74 2.01 17.39
C LEU A 53 -4.02 2.14 15.90
N LEU A 54 -4.39 3.34 15.42
CA LEU A 54 -4.59 3.59 14.00
C LEU A 54 -3.30 3.33 13.19
N GLY A 55 -2.16 3.81 13.69
CA GLY A 55 -0.86 3.54 13.08
C GLY A 55 -0.54 2.05 13.06
N LEU A 56 -0.78 1.34 14.17
CA LEU A 56 -0.55 -0.10 14.28
C LEU A 56 -1.42 -0.90 13.30
N VAL A 57 -2.71 -0.58 13.18
CA VAL A 57 -3.62 -1.21 12.21
C VAL A 57 -3.13 -0.98 10.79
N GLY A 58 -2.66 0.23 10.46
CA GLY A 58 -2.07 0.55 9.17
C GLY A 58 -0.84 -0.30 8.85
N MET A 59 0.10 -0.39 9.79
CA MET A 59 1.34 -1.17 9.63
C MET A 59 1.06 -2.66 9.51
N ILE A 60 0.20 -3.23 10.36
CA ILE A 60 -0.16 -4.66 10.29
C ILE A 60 -0.85 -4.96 8.96
N SER A 61 -1.80 -4.13 8.54
CA SER A 61 -2.49 -4.29 7.25
C SER A 61 -1.51 -4.23 6.08
N ALA A 62 -0.53 -3.29 6.13
CA ALA A 62 0.52 -3.18 5.13
C ALA A 62 1.39 -4.45 5.08
N VAL A 63 1.78 -5.01 6.23
CA VAL A 63 2.53 -6.29 6.28
C VAL A 63 1.72 -7.42 5.66
N VAL A 64 0.42 -7.53 5.94
CA VAL A 64 -0.42 -8.58 5.35
C VAL A 64 -0.56 -8.40 3.84
N VAL A 65 -0.70 -7.16 3.34
CA VAL A 65 -0.68 -6.88 1.88
C VAL A 65 0.69 -7.21 1.28
N PHE A 66 1.79 -6.91 1.96
CA PHE A 66 3.13 -7.28 1.49
C PHE A 66 3.31 -8.80 1.38
N LEU A 67 2.67 -9.59 2.24
CA LEU A 67 2.73 -11.05 2.22
C LEU A 67 1.68 -11.70 1.28
N CYS A 68 0.83 -10.90 0.62
CA CYS A 68 -0.23 -11.41 -0.24
C CYS A 68 0.25 -11.75 -1.66
N ARG A 69 -0.56 -12.53 -2.39
CA ARG A 69 -0.26 -12.97 -3.77
C ARG A 69 0.15 -11.84 -4.73
N TYR A 70 -0.44 -10.64 -4.58
CA TYR A 70 -0.20 -9.52 -5.49
C TYR A 70 1.21 -8.95 -5.36
N ASN A 71 1.79 -8.98 -4.16
CA ASN A 71 3.16 -8.54 -3.96
C ASN A 71 4.16 -9.54 -4.57
N PHE A 72 3.84 -10.84 -4.52
CA PHE A 72 4.65 -11.82 -5.23
C PHE A 72 4.54 -11.67 -6.74
N GLN A 73 3.35 -11.43 -7.30
CA GLN A 73 3.19 -11.13 -8.74
C GLN A 73 4.01 -9.90 -9.14
N ALA A 74 4.10 -8.90 -8.26
CA ALA A 74 4.98 -7.76 -8.46
C ALA A 74 6.48 -8.15 -8.50
N HIS A 75 6.89 -9.18 -7.76
CA HIS A 75 8.31 -9.59 -7.64
C HIS A 75 8.66 -10.92 -8.32
N ALA A 76 7.74 -11.54 -9.06
CA ALA A 76 7.95 -12.83 -9.70
C ALA A 76 9.00 -12.74 -10.83
N ALA A 77 9.70 -13.85 -11.07
CA ALA A 77 10.70 -13.94 -12.13
C ALA A 77 10.05 -13.77 -13.50
N GLN A 78 10.68 -13.00 -14.39
CA GLN A 78 10.09 -12.64 -15.69
C GLN A 78 9.67 -13.86 -16.54
N LYS A 79 10.38 -14.98 -16.40
CA LYS A 79 10.08 -16.23 -17.12
C LYS A 79 8.75 -16.89 -16.74
N ASP A 80 8.18 -16.52 -15.59
CA ASP A 80 6.96 -17.11 -15.03
C ASP A 80 5.74 -16.18 -15.17
N ILE A 81 5.87 -15.09 -15.96
CA ILE A 81 4.88 -14.01 -16.11
C ILE A 81 4.56 -13.81 -17.59
N ASP A 82 3.26 -13.76 -17.94
CA ASP A 82 2.81 -13.44 -19.29
C ASP A 82 3.07 -11.96 -19.65
N GLU A 83 3.19 -11.64 -20.94
CA GLU A 83 3.51 -10.27 -21.40
C GLU A 83 2.48 -9.23 -20.93
N ARG A 84 1.20 -9.61 -20.83
CA ARG A 84 0.14 -8.75 -20.28
C ARG A 84 0.37 -8.42 -18.80
N GLU A 85 0.74 -9.42 -18.01
CA GLU A 85 1.01 -9.25 -16.58
C GLU A 85 2.29 -8.42 -16.36
N LEU A 86 3.29 -8.58 -17.24
CA LEU A 86 4.51 -7.76 -17.22
C LEU A 86 4.20 -6.27 -17.43
N ILE A 87 3.34 -5.94 -18.39
CA ILE A 87 2.92 -4.55 -18.67
C ILE A 87 2.18 -3.96 -17.45
N GLN A 88 1.23 -4.71 -16.88
CA GLN A 88 0.47 -4.26 -15.70
C GLN A 88 1.39 -4.01 -14.51
N ARG A 89 2.32 -4.93 -14.26
CA ARG A 89 3.32 -4.82 -13.20
C ARG A 89 4.21 -3.60 -13.37
N ASN A 90 4.75 -3.38 -14.57
CA ASN A 90 5.61 -2.23 -14.84
C ASN A 90 4.85 -0.91 -14.69
N ALA A 91 3.59 -0.86 -15.15
CA ALA A 91 2.72 0.30 -14.95
C ALA A 91 2.43 0.54 -13.46
N ALA A 92 2.23 -0.51 -12.65
CA ALA A 92 2.06 -0.40 -11.21
C ALA A 92 3.32 0.16 -10.53
N TYR A 93 4.51 -0.36 -10.84
CA TYR A 93 5.78 0.18 -10.32
C TYR A 93 6.02 1.63 -10.71
N PHE A 94 5.75 1.99 -11.97
CA PHE A 94 5.94 3.36 -12.43
C PHE A 94 5.00 4.32 -11.70
N ARG A 95 3.72 3.95 -11.52
CA ARG A 95 2.76 4.73 -10.71
C ARG A 95 3.18 4.84 -9.26
N THR A 96 3.70 3.77 -8.65
CA THR A 96 4.27 3.81 -7.30
C THR A 96 5.45 4.76 -7.25
N HIS A 97 6.36 4.73 -8.22
CA HIS A 97 7.48 5.65 -8.28
C HIS A 97 7.01 7.11 -8.38
N GLN A 98 6.07 7.42 -9.27
CA GLN A 98 5.46 8.74 -9.38
C GLN A 98 4.84 9.19 -8.05
N TYR A 99 4.09 8.30 -7.39
CA TYR A 99 3.51 8.58 -6.08
C TYR A 99 4.59 8.91 -5.05
N MET A 100 5.65 8.11 -4.96
CA MET A 100 6.73 8.30 -3.99
C MET A 100 7.46 9.63 -4.21
N VAL A 101 7.73 9.99 -5.46
CA VAL A 101 8.36 11.28 -5.81
C VAL A 101 7.45 12.44 -5.42
N VAL A 102 6.17 12.38 -5.77
CA VAL A 102 5.20 13.43 -5.43
C VAL A 102 4.99 13.54 -3.92
N ALA A 103 4.85 12.42 -3.22
CA ALA A 103 4.67 12.38 -1.77
C ALA A 103 5.90 12.93 -1.02
N ALA A 104 7.11 12.58 -1.48
CA ALA A 104 8.36 13.14 -0.95
C ALA A 104 8.41 14.66 -1.16
N LEU A 105 8.16 15.13 -2.39
CA LEU A 105 8.17 16.55 -2.72
C LEU A 105 7.15 17.34 -1.91
N VAL A 106 5.89 16.87 -1.87
CA VAL A 106 4.80 17.50 -1.11
C VAL A 106 5.13 17.51 0.38
N GLY A 107 5.66 16.40 0.92
CA GLY A 107 6.08 16.34 2.32
C GLY A 107 7.15 17.37 2.65
N CYS A 108 8.20 17.49 1.83
CA CYS A 108 9.24 18.51 2.01
C CYS A 108 8.67 19.93 1.94
N LEU A 109 7.81 20.23 0.96
CA LEU A 109 7.18 21.55 0.82
C LEU A 109 6.28 21.89 2.01
N ILE A 110 5.49 20.94 2.51
CA ILE A 110 4.64 21.13 3.69
C ILE A 110 5.51 21.42 4.91
N MET A 111 6.59 20.67 5.11
CA MET A 111 7.50 20.86 6.23
C MET A 111 8.17 22.23 6.18
N GLU A 112 8.71 22.65 5.04
CA GLU A 112 9.33 23.96 4.87
C GLU A 112 8.32 25.10 5.08
N PHE A 113 7.12 24.97 4.53
CA PHE A 113 6.06 25.96 4.74
C PHE A 113 5.62 26.03 6.19
N TRP A 114 5.53 24.88 6.87
CA TRP A 114 5.14 24.80 8.28
C TRP A 114 6.12 25.53 9.19
N GLU A 115 7.43 25.33 8.99
CA GLU A 115 8.47 26.02 9.76
C GLU A 115 8.38 27.55 9.55
N ARG A 116 8.16 27.99 8.31
CA ARG A 116 8.02 29.43 7.99
C ARG A 116 6.73 30.03 8.56
N ALA A 117 5.62 29.29 8.54
CA ALA A 117 4.32 29.79 8.96
C ALA A 117 4.17 29.81 10.49
N THR A 118 4.75 28.84 11.20
CA THR A 118 4.58 28.67 12.66
C THR A 118 5.80 29.07 13.46
N GLY A 119 6.98 29.17 12.85
CA GLY A 119 8.25 29.36 13.54
C GLY A 119 8.71 28.11 14.32
N LEU A 120 7.97 27.01 14.25
CA LEU A 120 8.31 25.76 14.93
C LEU A 120 9.13 24.87 14.01
N SER A 121 10.32 24.47 14.47
CA SER A 121 11.16 23.51 13.75
C SER A 121 10.54 22.12 13.70
N ILE A 122 10.67 21.43 12.57
CA ILE A 122 10.25 20.04 12.43
C ILE A 122 11.13 19.15 13.33
N SER A 123 10.49 18.34 14.17
CA SER A 123 11.21 17.40 15.03
C SER A 123 11.71 16.18 14.25
N THR A 124 12.78 15.55 14.75
CA THR A 124 13.28 14.27 14.22
C THR A 124 12.22 13.16 14.27
N ALA A 125 11.31 13.21 15.26
CA ALA A 125 10.19 12.29 15.36
C ALA A 125 9.16 12.47 14.23
N GLN A 126 8.83 13.72 13.86
CA GLN A 126 7.95 13.99 12.72
C GLN A 126 8.56 13.51 11.40
N MET A 127 9.86 13.73 11.20
CA MET A 127 10.58 13.20 10.05
C MET A 127 10.58 11.66 10.03
N GLY A 128 10.80 11.00 11.18
CA GLY A 128 10.73 9.55 11.30
C GLY A 128 9.35 8.98 10.96
N ASN A 129 8.28 9.64 11.39
CA ASN A 129 6.91 9.24 11.05
C ASN A 129 6.63 9.39 9.55
N PHE A 130 7.10 10.48 8.94
CA PHE A 130 6.96 10.70 7.49
C PHE A 130 7.69 9.61 6.68
N LEU A 131 8.95 9.33 7.02
CA LEU A 131 9.73 8.28 6.37
C LEU A 131 9.09 6.90 6.55
N THR A 132 8.45 6.65 7.70
CA THR A 132 7.71 5.40 7.95
C THR A 132 6.53 5.24 6.99
N VAL A 133 5.73 6.31 6.78
CA VAL A 133 4.63 6.27 5.80
C VAL A 133 5.16 6.04 4.40
N LEU A 134 6.21 6.77 3.99
CA LEU A 134 6.85 6.57 2.69
C LEU A 134 7.34 5.13 2.50
N PHE A 135 8.03 4.57 3.50
CA PHE A 135 8.51 3.20 3.47
C PHE A 135 7.38 2.20 3.23
N PHE A 136 6.32 2.24 4.05
CA PHE A 136 5.21 1.30 3.89
C PHE A 136 4.44 1.52 2.58
N CYS A 137 4.27 2.76 2.13
CA CYS A 137 3.65 3.05 0.84
C CYS A 137 4.47 2.45 -0.31
N GLY A 138 5.77 2.72 -0.35
CA GLY A 138 6.65 2.15 -1.38
C GLY A 138 6.63 0.63 -1.40
N LEU A 139 6.50 0.01 -0.21
CA LEU A 139 6.45 -1.44 -0.04
C LEU A 139 5.17 -2.07 -0.61
N ILE A 140 3.99 -1.48 -0.34
CA ILE A 140 2.70 -2.14 -0.62
C ILE A 140 2.00 -1.61 -1.86
N LEU A 141 2.30 -0.38 -2.29
CA LEU A 141 1.53 0.30 -3.33
C LEU A 141 1.52 -0.41 -4.69
N PRO A 142 2.62 -1.06 -5.17
CA PRO A 142 2.56 -1.83 -6.40
C PRO A 142 1.54 -2.98 -6.30
N ALA A 143 1.56 -3.71 -5.19
CA ALA A 143 0.62 -4.80 -4.91
C ALA A 143 -0.83 -4.29 -4.77
N SER A 144 -1.03 -3.15 -4.12
CA SER A 144 -2.34 -2.51 -3.98
C SER A 144 -2.91 -2.09 -5.33
N ILE A 145 -2.09 -1.51 -6.22
CA ILE A 145 -2.51 -1.14 -7.58
C ILE A 145 -2.94 -2.37 -8.37
N LEU A 146 -2.17 -3.46 -8.32
CA LEU A 146 -2.54 -4.72 -8.97
C LEU A 146 -3.84 -5.29 -8.41
N ALA A 147 -4.02 -5.28 -7.08
CA ALA A 147 -5.25 -5.73 -6.44
C ALA A 147 -6.47 -4.89 -6.87
N TRP A 148 -6.32 -3.57 -7.05
CA TRP A 148 -7.40 -2.72 -7.57
C TRP A 148 -7.71 -2.97 -9.05
N GLN A 149 -6.70 -3.32 -9.86
CA GLN A 149 -6.88 -3.64 -11.27
C GLN A 149 -7.51 -5.03 -11.50
N ASP A 150 -7.35 -5.98 -10.57
CA ASP A 150 -7.95 -7.32 -10.65
C ASP A 150 -9.48 -7.23 -10.54
N ARG A 151 -10.18 -7.18 -11.67
CA ARG A 151 -11.63 -7.00 -11.75
C ARG A 151 -12.43 -8.14 -11.08
N GLY A 152 -11.77 -9.21 -10.63
CA GLY A 152 -12.45 -10.42 -10.20
C GLY A 152 -13.09 -11.09 -11.41
N VAL A 153 -13.12 -12.41 -11.42
CA VAL A 153 -13.82 -13.16 -12.47
C VAL A 153 -15.31 -12.83 -12.37
N ARG A 154 -15.75 -11.81 -13.11
CA ARG A 154 -17.16 -11.48 -13.38
C ARG A 154 -17.51 -11.70 -14.86
N ASP A 155 -16.57 -12.24 -15.64
CA ASP A 155 -16.76 -12.54 -17.06
C ASP A 155 -17.20 -14.01 -17.30
N SER A 156 -17.20 -14.89 -16.29
CA SER A 156 -17.56 -16.30 -16.50
C SER A 156 -19.05 -16.58 -16.60
N ASP A 157 -19.89 -15.70 -16.05
CA ASP A 157 -21.34 -15.90 -16.02
C ASP A 157 -22.01 -15.17 -17.20
N ASP A 158 -21.50 -13.99 -17.59
CA ASP A 158 -21.99 -13.22 -18.73
C ASP A 158 -21.63 -13.87 -20.09
N ASP A 159 -20.47 -14.54 -20.20
CA ASP A 159 -20.06 -15.28 -21.41
C ASP A 159 -20.86 -16.58 -21.62
N PHE A 160 -21.44 -17.15 -20.55
CA PHE A 160 -22.25 -18.37 -20.66
C PHE A 160 -23.69 -18.04 -21.09
N GLU A 161 -24.28 -16.95 -20.57
CA GLU A 161 -25.58 -16.46 -21.03
C GLU A 161 -25.53 -15.98 -22.49
N GLN A 162 -24.47 -15.29 -22.93
CA GLN A 162 -24.35 -14.86 -24.33
C GLN A 162 -24.07 -16.00 -25.33
N ARG A 163 -23.59 -17.16 -24.87
CA ARG A 163 -23.39 -18.35 -25.73
C ARG A 163 -24.60 -19.28 -25.79
N THR A 164 -25.60 -19.05 -24.95
CA THR A 164 -26.80 -19.90 -24.84
C THR A 164 -28.11 -19.20 -25.24
N ALA A 165 -28.05 -17.90 -25.57
CA ALA A 165 -29.12 -17.11 -26.19
C ALA A 165 -28.89 -16.93 -27.70
#